data_AF-A0A8J7C4B2-F1
#
_entry.id   AF-A0A8J7C4B2-F1
#
_cell.length_a   1.000
_cell.length_b   1.000
_cell.length_c   1.000
_cell.angle_alpha   90.00
_cell.angle_beta   90.00
_cell.angle_gamma   90.00
#
_symmetry.space_group_name_H-M   'P 1'
#
loop_
_entity.id
_entity.type
_entity.pdbx_description
1 polymer ?
#
loop_
_entity_poly.entity_id
_entity_poly.type
_entity_poly.pdbx_seq_one_letter_code
_entity_poly.pdbx_strand_id
1 'polypeptide(L)'
;MTRRIISMVSLLALVVLPASAAKKYSHQEYFEHYEGTSTCLTCHEDEAETFFHSQHYQWTGETPAIVNAEGKELGKKNTINDFCTNPVPAWIGITKNSRGELLSQGCSKCHAGLGKMPSSEMSREQLENIDCLICHASGYNRTLVENEDGSLEWKPILWKNQEGLDSVSKRITMPKRTSCLRCHSGSGGGPNYKRGDI
;
A
#
# COMPACT_ATOMS: atom_id res chain seq x y z
N MET A 1 18.35 -70.79 -37.53
CA MET A 1 18.58 -69.38 -37.17
C MET A 1 17.25 -68.66 -37.11
N THR A 2 16.67 -68.49 -35.92
CA THR A 2 15.39 -67.80 -35.71
C THR A 2 15.62 -66.66 -34.70
N ARG A 3 15.76 -65.44 -35.20
CA ARG A 3 15.89 -64.21 -34.40
C ARG A 3 14.53 -63.90 -33.77
N ARG A 4 14.42 -64.03 -32.45
CA ARG A 4 13.28 -63.49 -31.68
C ARG A 4 13.52 -62.00 -31.42
N ILE A 5 12.68 -61.16 -31.99
CA ILE A 5 12.64 -59.71 -31.74
C ILE A 5 11.77 -59.52 -30.49
N ILE A 6 12.36 -59.05 -29.40
CA ILE A 6 11.64 -58.68 -28.18
C ILE A 6 11.28 -57.19 -28.32
N SER A 7 10.01 -56.90 -28.65
CA SER A 7 9.49 -55.54 -28.58
C SER A 7 9.25 -55.17 -27.11
N MET A 8 10.14 -54.34 -26.56
CA MET A 8 9.87 -53.62 -25.31
C MET A 8 8.80 -52.56 -25.57
N VAL A 9 7.58 -52.84 -25.12
CA VAL A 9 6.51 -51.84 -25.02
C VAL A 9 6.78 -51.03 -23.75
N SER A 10 7.39 -49.85 -23.89
CA SER A 10 7.53 -48.90 -22.80
C SER A 10 6.16 -48.30 -22.47
N LEU A 11 5.57 -48.71 -21.34
CA LEU A 11 4.41 -48.06 -20.74
C LEU A 11 4.83 -46.67 -20.23
N LEU A 12 4.47 -45.62 -20.98
CA LEU A 12 4.55 -44.25 -20.48
C LEU A 12 3.38 -44.06 -19.49
N ALA A 13 3.65 -44.17 -18.20
CA ALA A 13 2.68 -43.79 -17.17
C ALA A 13 2.58 -42.26 -17.14
N LEU A 14 1.48 -41.71 -17.69
CA LEU A 14 1.13 -40.30 -17.50
C LEU A 14 0.82 -40.08 -16.01
N VAL A 15 1.76 -39.46 -15.30
CA VAL A 15 1.52 -38.92 -13.96
C VAL A 15 0.63 -37.68 -14.13
N VAL A 16 -0.67 -37.85 -13.92
CA VAL A 16 -1.61 -36.72 -13.83
C VAL A 16 -1.36 -36.04 -12.48
N LEU A 17 -0.62 -34.93 -12.50
CA LEU A 17 -0.47 -34.08 -11.33
C LEU A 17 -1.82 -33.40 -11.05
N PRO A 18 -2.32 -33.40 -9.80
CA PRO A 18 -3.56 -32.71 -9.48
C PRO A 18 -3.35 -31.22 -9.73
N ALA A 19 -4.22 -30.64 -10.57
CA ALA A 19 -4.28 -29.20 -10.76
C ALA A 19 -4.54 -28.56 -9.38
N SER A 20 -3.56 -27.80 -8.88
CA SER A 20 -3.71 -27.07 -7.63
C SER A 20 -4.89 -26.11 -7.80
N ALA A 21 -5.94 -26.29 -6.99
CA ALA A 21 -7.11 -25.41 -7.04
C ALA A 21 -6.64 -23.96 -6.87
N ALA A 22 -6.95 -23.11 -7.85
CA ALA A 22 -6.56 -21.70 -7.80
C ALA A 22 -7.08 -21.08 -6.51
N LYS A 23 -6.18 -20.43 -5.76
CA LYS A 23 -6.54 -19.78 -4.50
C LYS A 23 -7.62 -18.72 -4.78
N LYS A 24 -8.81 -18.93 -4.21
CA LYS A 24 -9.89 -17.94 -4.25
C LYS A 24 -9.59 -16.81 -3.26
N TYR A 25 -9.81 -15.58 -3.69
CA TYR A 25 -9.70 -14.40 -2.84
C TYR A 25 -11.08 -13.75 -2.67
N SER A 26 -11.27 -13.08 -1.53
CA SER A 26 -12.59 -12.60 -1.10
C SER A 26 -13.24 -11.63 -2.08
N HIS A 27 -12.48 -10.91 -2.89
CA HIS A 27 -13.00 -9.85 -3.76
C HIS A 27 -13.02 -10.20 -5.26
N GLN A 28 -12.77 -11.47 -5.62
CA GLN A 28 -12.66 -11.87 -7.03
C GLN A 28 -13.95 -11.67 -7.85
N GLU A 29 -15.10 -11.69 -7.19
CA GLU A 29 -16.42 -11.71 -7.84
C GLU A 29 -17.17 -10.37 -7.73
N TYR A 30 -16.64 -9.37 -7.00
CA TYR A 30 -17.37 -8.11 -6.73
C TYR A 30 -17.11 -7.01 -7.76
N PHE A 31 -15.99 -7.05 -8.47
CA PHE A 31 -15.68 -6.09 -9.53
C PHE A 31 -14.78 -6.74 -10.59
N GLU A 32 -14.91 -6.30 -11.83
CA GLU A 32 -14.06 -6.75 -12.93
C GLU A 32 -12.72 -6.00 -12.92
N HIS A 33 -12.79 -4.67 -12.94
CA HIS A 33 -11.64 -3.78 -12.96
C HIS A 33 -11.54 -2.91 -11.71
N TYR A 34 -10.31 -2.68 -11.26
CA TYR A 34 -10.00 -1.73 -10.21
C TYR A 34 -9.61 -0.38 -10.83
N GLU A 35 -10.39 0.65 -10.49
CA GLU A 35 -10.27 2.02 -11.00
C GLU A 35 -9.85 2.99 -9.89
N GLY A 36 -9.07 2.49 -8.93
CA GLY A 36 -8.68 3.23 -7.74
C GLY A 36 -9.65 3.02 -6.58
N THR A 37 -9.53 3.86 -5.57
CA THR A 37 -10.27 3.71 -4.31
C THR A 37 -11.78 3.84 -4.52
N SER A 38 -12.23 4.57 -5.54
CA SER A 38 -13.63 4.66 -5.96
C SER A 38 -14.29 3.29 -6.13
N THR A 39 -13.57 2.27 -6.63
CA THR A 39 -14.07 0.89 -6.71
C THR A 39 -14.47 0.36 -5.33
N CYS A 40 -13.64 0.59 -4.31
CA CYS A 40 -13.92 0.19 -2.92
C CYS A 40 -15.11 0.96 -2.34
N LEU A 41 -15.17 2.28 -2.62
CA LEU A 41 -16.20 3.17 -2.07
C LEU A 41 -17.61 2.81 -2.55
N THR A 42 -17.76 2.05 -3.64
CA THR A 42 -19.09 1.56 -4.07
C THR A 42 -19.80 0.70 -3.02
N CYS A 43 -19.04 0.04 -2.13
CA CYS A 43 -19.57 -0.84 -1.08
C CYS A 43 -19.05 -0.50 0.32
N HIS A 44 -17.91 0.18 0.42
CA HIS A 44 -17.19 0.47 1.67
C HIS A 44 -17.04 1.97 1.96
N GLU A 45 -18.09 2.74 1.65
CA GLU A 45 -18.11 4.18 1.92
C GLU A 45 -18.04 4.48 3.41
N ASP A 46 -18.89 3.85 4.23
CA ASP A 46 -18.93 4.05 5.69
C ASP A 46 -17.58 3.73 6.36
N GLU A 47 -16.89 2.66 5.92
CA GLU A 47 -15.57 2.34 6.42
C GLU A 47 -14.52 3.37 6.01
N ALA A 48 -14.62 3.93 4.80
CA ALA A 48 -13.73 4.97 4.32
C ALA A 48 -13.95 6.29 5.07
N GLU A 49 -15.20 6.68 5.35
CA GLU A 49 -15.52 7.84 6.18
C GLU A 49 -14.99 7.67 7.61
N THR A 50 -15.20 6.48 8.19
CA THR A 50 -14.63 6.15 9.52
C THR A 50 -13.10 6.22 9.49
N PHE A 51 -12.46 5.68 8.45
CA PHE A 51 -11.00 5.71 8.31
C PHE A 51 -10.46 7.12 8.07
N PHE A 52 -11.19 7.97 7.36
CA PHE A 52 -10.83 9.38 7.11
C PHE A 52 -10.59 10.14 8.42
N HIS A 53 -11.37 9.86 9.46
CA HIS A 53 -11.22 10.47 10.79
C HIS A 53 -10.13 9.82 11.66
N SER A 54 -9.49 8.75 11.21
CA SER A 54 -8.46 8.04 11.97
C SER A 54 -7.12 8.77 11.98
N GLN A 55 -6.28 8.48 12.98
CA GLN A 55 -4.91 9.01 13.05
C GLN A 55 -4.04 8.49 11.90
N HIS A 56 -4.34 7.34 11.29
CA HIS A 56 -3.61 6.83 10.13
C HIS A 56 -3.80 7.72 8.91
N TYR A 57 -5.00 8.27 8.74
CA TYR A 57 -5.30 9.21 7.66
C TYR A 57 -4.98 10.65 8.08
N GLN A 58 -5.52 11.18 9.17
CA GLN A 58 -5.32 12.60 9.54
C GLN A 58 -3.89 12.95 9.98
N TRP A 59 -3.15 11.97 10.52
CA TRP A 59 -1.87 12.18 11.20
C TRP A 59 -1.93 13.17 12.37
N THR A 60 -3.13 13.40 12.90
CA THR A 60 -3.43 14.15 14.12
C THR A 60 -4.51 13.41 14.88
N GLY A 61 -4.62 13.67 16.19
CA GLY A 61 -5.71 13.20 17.02
C GLY A 61 -5.60 13.76 18.43
N GLU A 62 -6.49 13.33 19.30
CA GLU A 62 -6.51 13.73 20.70
C GLU A 62 -5.21 13.34 21.42
N THR A 63 -4.69 14.24 22.24
CA THR A 63 -3.45 14.02 23.01
C THR A 63 -3.63 14.31 24.50
N PRO A 64 -4.48 13.55 25.20
CA PRO A 64 -4.83 13.83 26.61
C PRO A 64 -3.64 13.72 27.56
N ALA A 65 -2.58 12.98 27.18
CA ALA A 65 -1.38 12.78 27.98
C ALA A 65 -0.29 13.85 27.77
N ILE A 66 -0.49 14.83 26.88
CA ILE A 66 0.49 15.89 26.62
C ILE A 66 0.15 17.11 27.46
N VAL A 67 1.04 17.44 28.41
CA VAL A 67 0.96 18.69 29.18
C VAL A 67 1.05 19.89 28.23
N ASN A 68 0.28 20.94 28.52
CA ASN A 68 0.23 22.17 27.71
C ASN A 68 -0.25 21.97 26.26
N ALA A 69 -0.91 20.84 25.93
CA ALA A 69 -1.57 20.69 24.64
C ALA A 69 -2.79 21.61 24.48
N GLU A 70 -3.39 22.09 25.59
CA GLU A 70 -4.54 23.01 25.59
C GLU A 70 -5.72 22.50 24.75
N GLY A 71 -5.93 21.17 24.72
CA GLY A 71 -6.98 20.53 23.92
C GLY A 71 -6.68 20.49 22.41
N LYS A 72 -5.50 20.93 21.97
CA LYS A 72 -5.09 20.81 20.56
C LYS A 72 -4.88 19.35 20.19
N GLU A 73 -5.38 18.97 19.03
CA GLU A 73 -4.99 17.72 18.41
C GLU A 73 -3.53 17.80 17.97
N LEU A 74 -2.75 16.79 18.33
CA LEU A 74 -1.34 16.71 17.98
C LEU A 74 -1.07 15.37 17.30
N GLY A 75 -0.04 15.33 16.47
CA GLY A 75 0.38 14.12 15.78
C GLY A 75 1.49 14.40 14.79
N LYS A 76 1.77 13.43 13.93
CA LYS A 76 2.86 13.52 12.96
C LYS A 76 2.78 14.78 12.10
N LYS A 77 1.57 15.24 11.71
CA LYS A 77 1.36 16.41 10.83
C LYS A 77 1.87 17.73 11.44
N ASN A 78 1.67 17.93 12.73
CA ASN A 78 1.91 19.21 13.42
C ASN A 78 2.95 19.12 14.55
N THR A 79 3.75 18.06 14.59
CA THR A 79 4.88 17.91 15.51
C THR A 79 6.20 17.89 14.76
N ILE A 80 7.31 18.03 15.48
CA ILE A 80 8.67 18.01 14.96
C ILE A 80 9.49 16.95 15.69
N ASN A 81 10.47 16.37 15.01
CA ASN A 81 11.51 15.53 15.60
C ASN A 81 12.89 15.93 15.07
N ASP A 82 13.92 15.31 15.61
CA ASP A 82 15.34 15.48 15.25
C ASP A 82 15.79 14.63 14.04
N PHE A 83 14.89 13.88 13.41
CA PHE A 83 15.16 13.14 12.18
C PHE A 83 14.85 14.00 10.95
N CYS A 84 13.67 13.83 10.36
CA CYS A 84 13.25 14.57 9.17
C CYS A 84 12.48 15.85 9.51
N THR A 85 12.52 16.30 10.77
CA THR A 85 11.78 17.46 11.28
C THR A 85 10.26 17.32 11.17
N ASN A 86 9.61 18.12 10.33
CA ASN A 86 8.16 18.16 10.15
C ASN A 86 7.77 17.63 8.76
N PRO A 87 6.70 16.83 8.65
CA PRO A 87 6.34 16.22 7.37
C PRO A 87 5.64 17.16 6.38
N VAL A 88 5.12 18.31 6.80
CA VAL A 88 4.32 19.20 5.92
C VAL A 88 5.18 19.80 4.81
N PRO A 89 6.36 20.40 5.07
CA PRO A 89 7.21 20.93 4.00
C PRO A 89 7.75 19.86 3.05
N ALA A 90 7.92 18.62 3.55
CA ALA A 90 8.45 17.49 2.80
C ALA A 90 7.40 16.40 2.61
N TRP A 91 6.12 16.79 2.40
CA TRP A 91 5.01 15.84 2.36
C TRP A 91 5.17 14.81 1.25
N ILE A 92 5.38 15.27 0.02
CA ILE A 92 5.59 14.45 -1.16
C ILE A 92 6.60 15.17 -2.06
N GLY A 93 7.57 14.45 -2.60
CA GLY A 93 8.64 15.09 -3.37
C GLY A 93 9.80 14.15 -3.66
N ILE A 94 10.43 14.30 -4.81
CA ILE A 94 11.59 13.50 -5.21
C ILE A 94 12.86 14.28 -4.90
N THR A 95 13.60 13.86 -3.87
CA THR A 95 14.90 14.44 -3.53
C THR A 95 16.00 13.52 -4.05
N LYS A 96 16.94 14.07 -4.83
CA LYS A 96 18.13 13.36 -5.33
C LYS A 96 19.41 14.07 -4.88
N ASN A 97 20.50 13.31 -4.74
CA ASN A 97 21.82 13.92 -4.56
C ASN A 97 22.41 14.40 -5.89
N SER A 98 23.61 14.99 -5.85
CA SER A 98 24.32 15.49 -7.04
C SER A 98 24.68 14.42 -8.07
N ARG A 99 24.67 13.13 -7.69
CA ARG A 99 24.86 11.98 -8.59
C ARG A 99 23.54 11.48 -9.20
N GLY A 100 22.41 12.07 -8.84
CA GLY A 100 21.09 11.65 -9.29
C GLY A 100 20.48 10.48 -8.50
N GLU A 101 21.11 10.04 -7.42
CA GLU A 101 20.59 8.96 -6.57
C GLU A 101 19.41 9.46 -5.74
N LEU A 102 18.34 8.66 -5.66
CA LEU A 102 17.15 8.97 -4.88
C LEU A 102 17.46 8.94 -3.37
N LEU A 103 17.28 10.08 -2.71
CA LEU A 103 17.45 10.23 -1.27
C LEU A 103 16.13 10.10 -0.51
N SER A 104 15.06 10.73 -1.02
CA SER A 104 13.75 10.75 -0.37
C SER A 104 12.62 10.91 -1.38
N GLN A 105 11.45 10.40 -1.02
CA GLN A 105 10.19 10.54 -1.77
C GLN A 105 9.13 11.34 -0.99
N GLY A 106 9.56 12.02 0.08
CA GLY A 106 8.67 12.71 1.02
C GLY A 106 8.05 11.79 2.07
N CYS A 107 7.42 12.41 3.05
CA CYS A 107 6.91 11.78 4.27
C CYS A 107 5.68 10.90 4.00
N SER A 108 4.88 11.26 2.99
CA SER A 108 3.66 10.58 2.55
C SER A 108 3.89 9.16 2.05
N LYS A 109 5.15 8.76 1.82
CA LYS A 109 5.51 7.35 1.54
C LYS A 109 4.90 6.37 2.54
N CYS A 110 4.84 6.77 3.81
CA CYS A 110 4.23 5.97 4.89
C CYS A 110 2.81 6.44 5.28
N HIS A 111 2.22 7.37 4.55
CA HIS A 111 0.84 7.80 4.77
C HIS A 111 -0.13 6.81 4.10
N ALA A 112 -1.27 6.56 4.70
CA ALA A 112 -2.30 5.65 4.17
C ALA A 112 -3.17 6.32 3.10
N GLY A 113 -2.58 7.21 2.30
CA GLY A 113 -3.21 7.87 1.16
C GLY A 113 -2.32 7.89 -0.07
N LEU A 114 -2.88 8.34 -1.18
CA LEU A 114 -2.29 8.30 -2.52
C LEU A 114 -1.48 9.56 -2.87
N GLY A 115 -1.23 10.43 -1.89
CA GLY A 115 -0.29 11.55 -2.03
C GLY A 115 -0.91 12.91 -1.76
N LYS A 116 -2.24 13.03 -1.70
CA LYS A 116 -2.89 14.26 -1.22
C LYS A 116 -2.76 14.36 0.29
N MET A 117 -2.47 15.59 0.77
CA MET A 117 -2.41 15.86 2.21
C MET A 117 -3.81 15.82 2.83
N PRO A 118 -3.96 15.23 4.04
CA PRO A 118 -5.23 15.19 4.76
C PRO A 118 -5.77 16.58 5.08
N SER A 119 -7.01 16.80 4.65
CA SER A 119 -7.86 17.92 5.06
C SER A 119 -8.64 17.55 6.33
N SER A 120 -9.02 18.55 7.14
CA SER A 120 -10.00 18.36 8.23
C SER A 120 -11.39 18.09 7.68
N GLU A 121 -11.75 18.76 6.58
CA GLU A 121 -13.02 18.59 5.92
C GLU A 121 -13.00 17.36 5.02
N MET A 122 -14.00 16.51 5.20
CA MET A 122 -14.21 15.34 4.35
C MET A 122 -14.74 15.78 2.98
N SER A 123 -14.21 15.18 1.93
CA SER A 123 -14.67 15.36 0.56
C SER A 123 -14.49 14.06 -0.22
N ARG A 124 -15.19 13.93 -1.34
CA ARG A 124 -15.03 12.78 -2.25
C ARG A 124 -13.57 12.54 -2.60
N GLU A 125 -12.84 13.61 -2.91
CA GLU A 125 -11.43 13.56 -3.25
C GLU A 125 -10.55 13.08 -2.08
N GLN A 126 -10.88 13.42 -0.83
CA GLN A 126 -10.18 12.89 0.33
C GLN A 126 -10.47 11.39 0.54
N LEU A 127 -11.72 10.95 0.32
CA LEU A 127 -12.06 9.53 0.40
C LEU A 127 -11.37 8.72 -0.70
N GLU A 128 -11.34 9.24 -1.93
CA GLU A 128 -10.64 8.60 -3.05
C GLU A 128 -9.12 8.63 -2.91
N ASN A 129 -8.57 9.55 -2.11
CA ASN A 129 -7.15 9.55 -1.77
C ASN A 129 -6.76 8.46 -0.76
N ILE A 130 -7.69 7.76 -0.09
CA ILE A 130 -7.35 6.68 0.85
C ILE A 130 -6.74 5.49 0.09
N ASP A 131 -5.57 5.01 0.50
CA ASP A 131 -4.96 3.81 -0.08
C ASP A 131 -5.39 2.56 0.71
N CYS A 132 -6.53 1.96 0.36
CA CYS A 132 -7.04 0.77 1.03
C CYS A 132 -6.09 -0.44 0.88
N LEU A 133 -5.42 -0.53 -0.27
CA LEU A 133 -4.60 -1.68 -0.65
C LEU A 133 -3.29 -1.75 0.16
N ILE A 134 -2.78 -0.61 0.65
CA ILE A 134 -1.54 -0.56 1.45
C ILE A 134 -1.56 -1.51 2.65
N CYS A 135 -2.72 -1.67 3.28
CA CYS A 135 -2.95 -2.52 4.44
C CYS A 135 -3.55 -3.87 4.06
N HIS A 136 -4.52 -3.86 3.15
CA HIS A 136 -5.42 -5.00 2.93
C HIS A 136 -5.02 -5.92 1.78
N ALA A 137 -4.22 -5.46 0.81
CA ALA A 137 -3.93 -6.27 -0.37
C ALA A 137 -2.60 -7.03 -0.28
N SER A 138 -2.69 -8.35 -0.38
CA SER A 138 -1.49 -9.20 -0.39
C SER A 138 -0.70 -9.03 -1.70
N GLY A 139 0.57 -8.65 -1.55
CA GLY A 139 1.47 -8.39 -2.69
C GLY A 139 1.32 -7.00 -3.30
N TYR A 140 0.53 -6.11 -2.68
CA TYR A 140 0.47 -4.71 -3.08
C TYR A 140 1.77 -3.99 -2.75
N ASN A 141 2.24 -3.20 -3.70
CA ASN A 141 3.32 -2.23 -3.55
C ASN A 141 3.02 -1.03 -4.43
N ARG A 142 3.58 0.13 -4.09
CA ARG A 142 3.34 1.39 -4.80
C ARG A 142 4.64 2.15 -5.05
N THR A 143 4.60 3.03 -6.03
CA THR A 143 5.70 3.92 -6.38
C THR A 143 5.19 5.34 -6.52
N LEU A 144 6.09 6.31 -6.31
CA LEU A 144 5.80 7.71 -6.59
C LEU A 144 5.90 7.94 -8.09
N VAL A 145 4.90 8.58 -8.66
CA VAL A 145 4.81 8.93 -10.08
C VAL A 145 4.64 10.45 -10.17
N GLU A 146 5.36 11.05 -11.11
CA GLU A 146 5.14 12.42 -11.55
C GLU A 146 4.22 12.38 -12.78
N ASN A 147 3.08 13.04 -12.67
CA ASN A 147 2.11 13.17 -13.74
C ASN A 147 2.56 14.27 -14.73
N GLU A 148 1.91 14.36 -15.88
CA GLU A 148 2.27 15.31 -16.94
C GLU A 148 2.15 16.78 -16.52
N ASP A 149 1.27 17.07 -15.56
CA ASP A 149 1.08 18.40 -14.97
C ASP A 149 2.08 18.72 -13.84
N GLY A 150 3.05 17.83 -13.59
CA GLY A 150 4.05 17.95 -12.52
C GLY A 150 3.53 17.57 -11.12
N SER A 151 2.26 17.17 -11.00
CA SER A 151 1.73 16.65 -9.74
C SER A 151 2.36 15.29 -9.40
N LEU A 152 2.51 15.02 -8.11
CA LEU A 152 3.06 13.77 -7.59
C LEU A 152 1.98 12.92 -6.94
N GLU A 153 1.96 11.63 -7.25
CA GLU A 153 0.97 10.68 -6.76
C GLU A 153 1.60 9.31 -6.48
N TRP A 154 1.16 8.65 -5.41
CA TRP A 154 1.49 7.24 -5.16
C TRP A 154 0.58 6.34 -5.99
N LYS A 155 1.16 5.59 -6.93
CA LYS A 155 0.43 4.63 -7.76
C LYS A 155 0.86 3.19 -7.45
N PRO A 156 -0.05 2.21 -7.50
CA PRO A 156 0.31 0.80 -7.45
C PRO A 156 1.40 0.51 -8.49
N ILE A 157 2.42 -0.29 -8.22
CA ILE A 157 3.49 -0.55 -9.22
C ILE A 157 2.96 -1.18 -10.52
N LEU A 158 1.77 -1.78 -10.47
CA LEU A 158 1.07 -2.38 -11.60
C LEU A 158 0.09 -1.42 -12.29
N TRP A 159 0.11 -0.11 -12.00
CA TRP A 159 -0.85 0.86 -12.55
C TRP A 159 -0.91 0.93 -14.07
N LYS A 160 0.14 0.49 -14.78
CA LYS A 160 0.17 0.36 -16.26
C LYS A 160 -0.21 -1.03 -16.77
N ASN A 161 -0.54 -1.96 -15.88
CA ASN A 161 -0.94 -3.33 -16.19
C ASN A 161 -2.26 -3.64 -15.47
N GLN A 162 -3.38 -3.41 -16.17
CA GLN A 162 -4.72 -3.56 -15.60
C GLN A 162 -4.96 -4.98 -15.05
N GLU A 163 -4.61 -6.02 -15.79
CA GLU A 163 -4.77 -7.41 -15.34
C GLU A 163 -4.02 -7.68 -14.03
N GLY A 164 -2.79 -7.17 -13.92
CA GLY A 164 -1.99 -7.25 -12.70
C GLY A 164 -2.60 -6.45 -11.55
N LEU A 165 -3.11 -5.25 -11.84
CA LEU A 165 -3.77 -4.38 -10.87
C LEU A 165 -5.05 -5.01 -10.33
N ASP A 166 -5.90 -5.56 -11.20
CA ASP A 166 -7.11 -6.29 -10.85
C ASP A 166 -6.78 -7.53 -10.02
N SER A 167 -5.72 -8.24 -10.40
CA SER A 167 -5.25 -9.39 -9.65
C SER A 167 -4.86 -9.02 -8.22
N VAL A 168 -4.16 -7.91 -7.99
CA VAL A 168 -3.72 -7.52 -6.63
C VAL A 168 -4.83 -6.88 -5.81
N SER A 169 -5.71 -6.07 -6.42
CA SER A 169 -6.83 -5.43 -5.73
C SER A 169 -7.88 -6.44 -5.25
N LYS A 170 -8.01 -7.58 -5.93
CA LYS A 170 -8.89 -8.68 -5.50
C LYS A 170 -8.32 -9.52 -4.34
N ARG A 171 -7.01 -9.41 -4.04
CA ARG A 171 -6.32 -10.16 -2.97
C ARG A 171 -6.46 -9.51 -1.59
N ILE A 172 -7.68 -9.12 -1.23
CA ILE A 172 -7.99 -8.51 0.05
C ILE A 172 -7.89 -9.54 1.18
N THR A 173 -7.19 -9.16 2.24
CA THR A 173 -6.94 -9.97 3.42
C THR A 173 -7.00 -9.10 4.67
N MET A 174 -7.18 -9.74 5.83
CA MET A 174 -6.91 -9.06 7.10
C MET A 174 -5.44 -8.62 7.13
N PRO A 175 -5.13 -7.37 7.54
CA PRO A 175 -3.77 -6.88 7.60
C PRO A 175 -2.88 -7.81 8.44
N LYS A 176 -1.71 -8.14 7.92
CA LYS A 176 -0.70 -8.92 8.63
C LYS A 176 0.32 -7.96 9.24
N ARG A 177 1.14 -8.45 10.18
CA ARG A 177 2.26 -7.68 10.74
C ARG A 177 3.12 -7.02 9.65
N THR A 178 3.38 -7.75 8.57
CA THR A 178 4.15 -7.23 7.42
C THR A 178 3.51 -6.03 6.75
N SER A 179 2.17 -5.92 6.74
CA SER A 179 1.48 -4.74 6.21
C SER A 179 1.80 -3.50 7.05
N CYS A 180 1.76 -3.64 8.38
CA CYS A 180 2.07 -2.58 9.33
C CYS A 180 3.56 -2.19 9.29
N LEU A 181 4.44 -3.20 9.29
CA LEU A 181 5.90 -3.02 9.39
C LEU A 181 6.51 -2.31 8.18
N ARG A 182 5.85 -2.30 7.02
CA ARG A 182 6.25 -1.49 5.85
C ARG A 182 6.49 -0.03 6.21
N CYS A 183 5.66 0.52 7.09
CA CYS A 183 5.75 1.92 7.51
C CYS A 183 6.38 2.03 8.90
N HIS A 184 6.00 1.16 9.84
CA HIS A 184 6.44 1.28 11.23
C HIS A 184 7.92 0.92 11.42
N SER A 185 8.39 -0.16 10.79
CA SER A 185 9.82 -0.52 10.79
C SER A 185 10.59 0.24 9.70
N GLY A 186 9.95 0.57 8.56
CA GLY A 186 10.58 1.34 7.49
C GLY A 186 10.80 2.83 7.76
N SER A 187 10.25 3.36 8.85
CA SER A 187 10.32 4.79 9.17
C SER A 187 11.76 5.25 9.39
N GLY A 188 12.16 6.33 8.71
CA GLY A 188 13.53 6.87 8.81
C GLY A 188 14.58 6.14 7.96
N GLY A 189 14.19 5.17 7.13
CA GLY A 189 15.09 4.53 6.16
C GLY A 189 15.25 3.02 6.32
N GLY A 190 14.71 2.42 7.38
CA GLY A 190 14.73 0.97 7.59
C GLY A 190 14.63 0.57 9.06
N PRO A 191 14.67 -0.74 9.35
CA PRO A 191 14.57 -1.28 10.71
C PRO A 191 15.62 -0.66 11.63
N ASN A 192 15.25 -0.39 12.90
CA ASN A 192 16.10 0.22 13.92
C ASN A 192 16.63 1.64 13.63
N TYR A 193 16.18 2.33 12.57
CA TYR A 193 16.56 3.73 12.35
C TYR A 193 15.85 4.69 13.31
N LYS A 194 14.52 4.56 13.43
CA LYS A 194 13.71 5.47 14.26
C LYS A 194 13.15 4.81 15.52
N ARG A 195 12.76 3.54 15.45
CA ARG A 195 12.22 2.75 16.57
C ARG A 195 13.16 1.56 16.76
N GLY A 196 13.76 1.42 17.94
CA GLY A 196 14.73 0.34 18.22
C GLY A 196 14.09 -0.98 18.64
N ASP A 197 12.77 -1.01 18.76
CA ASP A 197 11.96 -2.13 19.23
C ASP A 197 11.08 -2.75 18.11
N ILE A 198 11.17 -2.24 16.87
CA ILE A 198 10.35 -2.60 15.70
C ILE A 198 11.21 -2.67 14.43
#